data_AF-A0A535K4Z4-F1
#
_entry.id   AF-A0A535K4Z4-F1
#
_cell.length_a   1.000
_cell.length_b   1.000
_cell.length_c   1.000
_cell.angle_alpha   90.00
_cell.angle_beta   90.00
_cell.angle_gamma   90.00
#
_symmetry.space_group_name_H-M   'P 1'
#
loop_
_entity.id
_entity.type
_entity.pdbx_description
1 polymer ?
#
loop_
_entity_poly.entity_id
_entity_poly.type
_entity_poly.pdbx_seq_one_letter_code
_entity_poly.pdbx_strand_id
1 'polypeptide(L)'
;MSRRKSQPRKTTRRRTSSSAARASSTIRWASSISNTSRLAKDLGGKKPATWDDLLDPAWKQKLILPDPIKTGGGYIFIATQIFRFNRDEAKAMDYMKKLHANILSYGPTSPGVITSVSNGEAAGAPNWSHDILTEKA
;
A
#
# COMPACT_ATOMS: atom_id res chain seq x y z
N MET A 1 46.43 42.54 40.23
CA MET A 1 45.09 42.92 39.73
C MET A 1 45.10 42.94 38.21
N SER A 2 44.00 42.53 37.57
CA SER A 2 43.72 42.58 36.13
C SER A 2 44.32 41.46 35.25
N ARG A 3 43.61 40.32 35.16
CA ARG A 3 43.68 39.42 34.00
C ARG A 3 42.43 39.64 33.14
N ARG A 4 42.65 39.98 31.87
CA ARG A 4 41.64 40.29 30.85
C ARG A 4 40.64 39.15 30.67
N LYS A 5 39.35 39.54 30.58
CA LYS A 5 38.22 38.69 30.19
C LYS A 5 38.42 38.17 28.76
N SER A 6 38.42 36.87 28.57
CA SER A 6 38.25 36.21 27.27
C SER A 6 36.96 35.37 27.29
N GLN A 7 35.94 35.84 26.58
CA GLN A 7 34.94 34.98 25.94
C GLN A 7 35.27 34.95 24.45
N PRO A 8 35.23 33.80 23.75
CA PRO A 8 33.96 33.15 23.34
C PRO A 8 34.12 31.59 23.34
N ARG A 9 33.20 30.69 23.00
CA ARG A 9 31.85 30.64 22.40
C ARG A 9 31.06 29.61 23.21
N LYS A 10 29.78 29.86 23.47
CA LYS A 10 28.85 28.84 23.98
C LYS A 10 28.64 27.78 22.90
N THR A 11 29.32 26.63 22.99
CA THR A 11 28.90 25.42 22.28
C THR A 11 27.79 24.75 23.07
N THR A 12 26.60 25.34 23.01
CA THR A 12 25.36 24.70 23.47
C THR A 12 25.06 23.55 22.51
N ARG A 13 25.69 22.38 22.69
CA ARG A 13 25.20 21.14 22.10
C ARG A 13 24.00 20.70 22.93
N ARG A 14 22.87 21.37 22.69
CA ARG A 14 21.55 20.90 23.13
C ARG A 14 21.33 19.59 22.40
N ARG A 15 21.71 18.47 23.01
CA ARG A 15 21.27 17.14 22.58
C ARG A 15 19.80 17.05 22.95
N THR A 16 18.96 17.73 22.16
CA THR A 16 17.54 17.45 22.15
C THR A 16 17.45 15.96 21.84
N SER A 17 17.04 15.19 22.84
CA SER A 17 16.43 13.89 22.59
C SER A 17 15.30 14.17 21.59
N SER A 18 15.57 13.97 20.31
CA SER A 18 14.52 13.75 19.36
C SER A 18 13.90 12.45 19.83
N SER A 19 12.83 12.57 20.63
CA SER A 19 11.89 11.48 20.85
C SER A 19 11.68 10.86 19.49
N ALA A 20 12.01 9.57 19.38
CA ALA A 20 11.86 8.77 18.17
C ALA A 20 10.66 9.30 17.40
N ALA A 21 10.94 9.98 16.28
CA ALA A 21 9.93 10.22 15.29
C ALA A 21 9.39 8.84 15.01
N ARG A 22 8.21 8.55 15.56
CA ARG A 22 7.47 7.31 15.31
C ARG A 22 7.61 7.12 13.82
N ALA A 23 8.17 5.98 13.43
CA ALA A 23 8.27 5.62 12.04
C ALA A 23 6.84 5.71 11.48
N SER A 24 6.51 6.88 10.93
CA SER A 24 5.30 7.11 10.20
C SER A 24 5.64 6.57 8.85
N SER A 25 5.68 5.24 8.79
CA SER A 25 5.66 4.46 7.58
C SER A 25 4.28 4.71 6.98
N THR A 26 4.07 5.91 6.44
CA THR A 26 2.98 6.16 5.53
C THR A 26 3.35 5.35 4.31
N ILE A 27 2.95 4.07 4.31
CA ILE A 27 2.88 3.21 3.14
C ILE A 27 1.85 3.89 2.24
N ARG A 28 2.31 4.94 1.55
CA ARG A 28 1.60 5.59 0.45
C ARG A 28 1.81 4.64 -0.72
N TRP A 29 0.77 3.86 -1.02
CA TRP A 29 0.74 2.86 -2.08
C TRP A 29 1.89 1.85 -2.01
N ALA A 30 1.69 0.74 -1.30
CA ALA A 30 2.36 -0.49 -1.68
C ALA A 30 1.78 -0.90 -3.04
N SER A 31 2.45 -0.47 -4.12
CA SER A 31 2.43 -1.03 -5.47
C SER A 31 1.09 -1.66 -5.93
N SER A 32 0.34 -0.97 -6.77
CA SER A 32 -0.83 -1.56 -7.44
C SER A 32 -0.95 -1.09 -8.89
N ILE A 33 -1.60 -1.91 -9.71
CA ILE A 33 -1.88 -1.62 -11.12
C ILE A 33 -3.37 -1.30 -11.26
N SER A 34 -3.69 -0.35 -12.14
CA SER A 34 -5.07 0.01 -12.47
C SER A 34 -5.24 0.17 -13.98
N ASN A 35 -6.34 -0.35 -14.53
CA ASN A 35 -6.70 -0.12 -15.92
C ASN A 35 -7.50 1.17 -16.05
N THR A 36 -6.93 2.20 -16.69
CA THR A 36 -7.55 3.53 -16.78
C THR A 36 -8.90 3.51 -17.50
N SER A 37 -9.04 2.73 -18.58
CA SER A 37 -10.30 2.61 -19.33
C SER A 37 -11.38 1.98 -18.48
N ARG A 38 -11.04 0.92 -17.73
CA ARG A 38 -11.97 0.23 -16.84
C ARG A 38 -12.35 1.08 -15.63
N LEU A 39 -11.38 1.78 -15.05
CA LEU A 39 -11.59 2.70 -13.94
C LEU A 39 -12.51 3.87 -14.35
N ALA A 40 -12.30 4.43 -15.55
CA ALA A 40 -13.17 5.48 -16.10
C ALA A 40 -14.60 4.99 -16.29
N LYS A 41 -14.77 3.83 -16.92
CA LYS A 41 -16.08 3.23 -17.21
C LYS A 41 -16.86 2.87 -15.94
N ASP A 42 -16.19 2.24 -14.98
CA ASP A 42 -16.88 1.58 -13.87
C ASP A 42 -16.94 2.43 -12.60
N LEU A 43 -16.04 3.42 -12.46
CA LEU A 43 -15.84 4.20 -11.24
C LEU A 43 -15.70 5.71 -11.51
N GLY A 44 -15.98 6.15 -12.74
CA GLY A 44 -15.85 7.56 -13.14
C GLY A 44 -14.41 8.06 -13.07
N GLY A 45 -13.42 7.16 -13.11
CA GLY A 45 -11.99 7.49 -13.08
C GLY A 45 -11.44 7.80 -11.69
N LYS A 46 -12.26 7.64 -10.63
CA LYS A 46 -11.82 7.86 -9.26
C LYS A 46 -10.83 6.77 -8.85
N LYS A 47 -9.61 7.18 -8.52
CA LYS A 47 -8.58 6.31 -7.92
C LYS A 47 -8.78 6.27 -6.40
N PRO A 48 -8.60 5.12 -5.76
CA PRO A 48 -8.66 5.02 -4.31
C PRO A 48 -7.46 5.77 -3.71
N ALA A 49 -7.72 6.66 -2.76
CA ALA A 49 -6.71 7.38 -2.00
C ALA A 49 -6.24 6.55 -0.79
N THR A 50 -7.14 5.73 -0.24
CA THR A 50 -6.89 4.87 0.91
C THR A 50 -7.23 3.41 0.61
N TRP A 51 -6.73 2.50 1.45
CA TRP A 51 -7.12 1.09 1.41
C TRP A 51 -8.61 0.89 1.73
N ASP A 52 -9.18 1.73 2.59
CA ASP A 52 -10.60 1.62 2.97
C ASP A 52 -11.53 2.02 1.82
N ASP A 53 -11.07 2.85 0.89
CA ASP A 53 -11.83 3.21 -0.31
C ASP A 53 -12.10 1.98 -1.19
N LEU A 54 -11.25 0.95 -1.12
CA LEU A 54 -11.44 -0.32 -1.84
C LEU A 54 -12.58 -1.17 -1.25
N LEU A 55 -13.08 -0.84 -0.07
CA LEU A 55 -14.23 -1.50 0.55
C LEU A 55 -15.56 -0.94 0.07
N ASP A 56 -15.56 0.19 -0.65
CA ASP A 56 -16.78 0.77 -1.20
C ASP A 56 -17.46 -0.26 -2.13
N PRO A 57 -18.78 -0.50 -2.00
CA PRO A 57 -19.53 -1.41 -2.87
C PRO A 57 -19.41 -1.09 -4.36
N ALA A 58 -19.04 0.14 -4.72
CA ALA A 58 -18.71 0.52 -6.07
C ALA A 58 -17.58 -0.34 -6.66
N TRP A 59 -16.70 -0.93 -5.86
CA TRP A 59 -15.63 -1.84 -6.30
C TRP A 59 -16.05 -3.30 -6.46
N LYS A 60 -17.34 -3.62 -6.25
CA LYS A 60 -17.84 -5.00 -6.31
C LYS A 60 -17.45 -5.70 -7.62
N GLN A 61 -16.70 -6.81 -7.52
CA GLN A 61 -16.21 -7.60 -8.65
C GLN A 61 -15.33 -6.79 -9.63
N LYS A 62 -14.60 -5.77 -9.14
CA LYS A 62 -13.72 -4.92 -9.97
C LYS A 62 -12.24 -5.03 -9.59
N LEU A 63 -11.90 -5.85 -8.61
CA LEU A 63 -10.51 -6.06 -8.17
C LEU A 63 -10.09 -7.50 -8.44
N ILE A 64 -8.84 -7.71 -8.84
CA ILE A 64 -8.23 -9.05 -8.83
C ILE A 64 -7.09 -9.00 -7.81
N LEU A 65 -6.93 -10.06 -7.04
CA LEU A 65 -5.87 -10.15 -6.03
C LEU A 65 -4.99 -11.37 -6.33
N PRO A 66 -3.65 -11.29 -6.27
CA PRO A 66 -2.83 -12.50 -6.30
C PRO A 66 -3.22 -13.43 -5.15
N ASP A 67 -3.35 -14.73 -5.43
CA ASP A 67 -3.74 -15.73 -4.44
C ASP A 67 -2.70 -15.74 -3.29
N PRO A 68 -3.10 -15.42 -2.04
CA PRO A 68 -2.18 -15.31 -0.92
C PRO A 68 -1.59 -16.65 -0.48
N ILE A 69 -2.18 -17.78 -0.88
CA ILE A 69 -1.66 -19.12 -0.58
C ILE A 69 -0.58 -19.50 -1.59
N LYS A 70 -0.72 -19.06 -2.85
CA LYS A 70 0.16 -19.47 -3.96
C LYS A 70 1.25 -18.46 -4.28
N THR A 71 1.05 -17.19 -3.95
CA THR A 71 1.92 -16.10 -4.40
C THR A 71 2.52 -15.32 -3.22
N GLY A 72 3.82 -15.01 -3.32
CA GLY A 72 4.48 -14.13 -2.36
C GLY A 72 3.86 -12.72 -2.33
N GLY A 73 3.36 -12.24 -3.46
CA GLY A 73 2.66 -10.94 -3.56
C GLY A 73 1.36 -10.92 -2.76
N GLY A 74 0.53 -11.96 -2.87
CA GLY A 74 -0.71 -12.08 -2.09
C GLY A 74 -0.42 -12.25 -0.59
N TYR A 75 0.58 -13.04 -0.22
CA TYR A 75 0.99 -13.20 1.18
C TYR A 75 1.44 -11.86 1.78
N ILE A 76 2.32 -11.13 1.07
CA ILE A 76 2.83 -9.84 1.54
C ILE A 76 1.73 -8.77 1.58
N PHE A 77 0.73 -8.87 0.71
CA PHE A 77 -0.45 -8.02 0.79
C PHE A 77 -1.20 -8.18 2.12
N ILE A 78 -1.45 -9.43 2.56
CA ILE A 78 -2.08 -9.70 3.87
C ILE A 78 -1.19 -9.21 5.01
N ALA A 79 0.11 -9.53 4.97
CA ALA A 79 1.06 -9.08 6.00
C ALA A 79 1.09 -7.55 6.12
N THR A 80 0.97 -6.84 5.00
CA THR A 80 0.87 -5.38 4.97
C THR A 80 -0.36 -4.88 5.71
N GLN A 81 -1.51 -5.56 5.57
CA GLN A 81 -2.72 -5.19 6.32
C GLN A 81 -2.53 -5.41 7.83
N ILE A 82 -1.89 -6.51 8.23
CA ILE A 82 -1.56 -6.78 9.65
C ILE A 82 -0.69 -5.65 10.21
N PHE A 83 0.36 -5.24 9.50
CA PHE A 83 1.19 -4.12 9.95
C PHE A 83 0.44 -2.78 9.98
N ARG A 84 -0.42 -2.51 9.00
CA ARG A 84 -1.28 -1.32 8.95
C ARG A 84 -2.21 -1.22 10.17
N PHE A 85 -2.73 -2.35 10.64
CA PHE A 85 -3.55 -2.42 11.86
C PHE A 85 -2.71 -2.58 13.14
N ASN A 86 -1.45 -2.13 13.15
CA ASN A 86 -0.57 -2.17 14.31
C ASN A 86 -0.36 -3.59 14.88
N ARG A 87 -0.25 -4.58 13.97
CA ARG A 87 -0.12 -6.02 14.25
C ARG A 87 -1.37 -6.68 14.85
N ASP A 88 -2.54 -6.03 14.73
CA ASP A 88 -3.83 -6.62 15.07
C ASP A 88 -4.34 -7.49 13.91
N GLU A 89 -4.13 -8.81 14.03
CA GLU A 89 -4.53 -9.78 13.02
C GLU A 89 -6.05 -9.86 12.84
N ALA A 90 -6.82 -9.72 13.92
CA ALA A 90 -8.28 -9.81 13.86
C ALA A 90 -8.86 -8.68 13.00
N LYS A 91 -8.39 -7.44 13.19
CA LYS A 91 -8.80 -6.30 12.36
C LYS A 91 -8.33 -6.41 10.93
N ALA A 92 -7.11 -6.89 10.70
CA ALA A 92 -6.61 -7.12 9.36
C ALA A 92 -7.45 -8.15 8.60
N MET A 93 -7.81 -9.26 9.26
CA MET A 93 -8.64 -10.28 8.66
C MET A 93 -10.09 -9.83 8.47
N ASP A 94 -10.63 -8.98 9.34
CA ASP A 94 -11.95 -8.35 9.13
C ASP A 94 -11.95 -7.44 7.90
N TYR A 95 -10.91 -6.62 7.73
CA TYR A 95 -10.70 -5.84 6.51
C TYR A 95 -10.61 -6.75 5.27
N MET A 96 -9.83 -7.84 5.32
CA MET A 96 -9.71 -8.76 4.19
C MET A 96 -11.05 -9.45 3.83
N LYS A 97 -11.87 -9.79 4.82
CA LYS A 97 -13.23 -10.33 4.59
C LYS A 97 -14.14 -9.33 3.89
N LYS A 98 -14.08 -8.06 4.28
CA LYS A 98 -14.84 -6.99 3.61
C LYS A 98 -14.35 -6.77 2.19
N LEU A 99 -13.02 -6.74 2.00
CA LEU A 99 -12.40 -6.57 0.69
C LEU A 99 -12.77 -7.73 -0.26
N HIS A 100 -12.90 -8.95 0.25
CA HIS A 100 -13.25 -10.13 -0.55
C HIS A 100 -14.54 -9.95 -1.35
N ALA A 101 -15.54 -9.23 -0.83
CA ALA A 101 -16.77 -8.94 -1.57
C ALA A 101 -16.53 -8.17 -2.88
N ASN A 102 -15.42 -7.42 -2.95
CA ASN A 102 -15.03 -6.60 -4.10
C ASN A 102 -14.04 -7.30 -5.04
N ILE A 103 -13.52 -8.46 -4.64
CA ILE A 103 -12.59 -9.25 -5.45
C ILE A 103 -13.38 -10.12 -6.44
N LEU A 104 -13.09 -9.92 -7.74
CA LEU A 104 -13.59 -10.72 -8.85
C LEU A 104 -13.01 -12.14 -8.82
N SER A 105 -11.70 -12.25 -8.69
CA SER A 105 -10.99 -13.53 -8.66
C SER A 105 -9.62 -13.41 -7.98
N TYR A 106 -9.08 -14.56 -7.60
CA TYR A 106 -7.72 -14.68 -7.10
C TYR A 106 -6.81 -15.27 -8.17
N GLY A 107 -5.80 -14.51 -8.59
CA GLY A 107 -4.89 -14.93 -9.66
C GLY A 107 -3.82 -15.91 -9.16
N PRO A 108 -3.47 -16.94 -9.93
CA PRO A 108 -2.51 -17.97 -9.51
C PRO A 108 -1.06 -17.46 -9.44
N THR A 109 -0.73 -16.39 -10.15
CA THR A 109 0.61 -15.77 -10.17
C THR A 109 0.47 -14.25 -10.09
N SER A 110 1.46 -13.56 -9.49
CA SER A 110 1.46 -12.10 -9.46
C SER A 110 1.52 -11.48 -10.87
N PRO A 111 2.39 -11.92 -11.79
CA PRO A 111 2.42 -11.36 -13.15
C PRO A 111 1.12 -11.60 -13.93
N GLY A 112 0.49 -12.77 -13.78
CA GLY A 112 -0.78 -13.06 -14.46
C GLY A 112 -1.90 -12.09 -14.06
N VAL A 113 -1.90 -11.61 -12.81
CA VAL A 113 -2.83 -10.56 -12.37
C VAL A 113 -2.58 -9.22 -13.06
N ILE A 114 -1.31 -8.89 -13.37
CA ILE A 114 -0.97 -7.70 -14.17
C ILE A 114 -1.59 -7.82 -15.56
N THR A 115 -1.40 -8.96 -16.22
CA THR A 115 -1.97 -9.24 -17.55
C THR A 115 -3.50 -9.13 -17.53
N SER A 116 -4.19 -9.73 -16.56
CA SER A 116 -5.65 -9.64 -16.41
C SER A 116 -6.14 -8.19 -16.27
N VAL A 117 -5.47 -7.37 -15.44
CA VAL A 117 -5.82 -5.95 -15.31
C VAL A 117 -5.52 -5.18 -16.59
N SER A 118 -4.38 -5.41 -17.24
CA SER A 118 -4.03 -4.79 -18.53
C SER A 118 -5.06 -5.09 -19.62
N ASN A 119 -5.57 -6.33 -19.65
CA ASN A 119 -6.64 -6.76 -20.57
C ASN A 119 -8.03 -6.20 -20.22
N GLY A 120 -8.16 -5.50 -19.10
CA GLY A 120 -9.41 -4.86 -18.67
C GLY A 120 -10.42 -5.80 -18.02
N GLU A 121 -9.98 -6.98 -17.56
CA GLU A 121 -10.81 -7.91 -16.79
C GLU A 121 -11.22 -7.30 -15.44
N ALA A 122 -10.36 -6.48 -14.85
CA ALA A 122 -10.59 -5.77 -13.60
C ALA A 122 -10.08 -4.33 -13.64
N ALA A 123 -10.59 -3.50 -12.74
CA ALA A 123 -10.20 -2.10 -12.61
C ALA A 123 -8.83 -1.93 -11.95
N GLY A 124 -8.43 -2.87 -11.08
CA GLY A 124 -7.10 -2.85 -10.48
C GLY A 124 -6.76 -4.06 -9.63
N ALA A 125 -5.49 -4.11 -9.21
CA ALA A 125 -4.94 -5.17 -8.38
C ALA A 125 -3.68 -4.68 -7.63
N PRO A 126 -3.45 -5.08 -6.36
CA PRO A 126 -2.14 -4.92 -5.74
C PRO A 126 -1.13 -5.89 -6.35
N ASN A 127 0.07 -5.40 -6.63
CA ASN A 127 1.11 -6.17 -7.29
C ASN A 127 2.50 -5.61 -7.02
N TRP A 128 3.57 -6.25 -7.47
CA TRP A 128 4.92 -5.70 -7.29
C TRP A 128 5.19 -4.55 -8.25
N SER A 129 5.69 -3.41 -7.74
CA SER A 129 6.01 -2.26 -8.60
C SER A 129 7.05 -2.59 -9.65
N HIS A 130 8.03 -3.43 -9.32
CA HIS A 130 9.06 -3.83 -10.28
C HIS A 130 8.46 -4.71 -11.38
N ASP A 131 7.56 -5.64 -11.04
CA ASP A 131 6.86 -6.47 -12.03
C ASP A 131 5.98 -5.62 -12.97
N ILE A 132 5.28 -4.61 -12.44
CA ILE A 132 4.42 -3.71 -13.25
C ILE A 132 5.20 -3.02 -14.37
N LEU A 133 6.48 -2.71 -14.15
CA LEU A 133 7.32 -2.03 -15.13
C LEU A 133 7.97 -2.99 -16.14
N THR A 134 8.08 -4.27 -15.80
CA THR A 134 8.78 -5.27 -16.62
C THR A 134 7.84 -6.23 -17.34
N GLU A 135 6.64 -6.42 -16.81
CA GLU A 135 5.65 -7.32 -17.38
C GLU A 135 5.15 -6.78 -18.72
N LYS A 136 5.21 -7.63 -19.75
CA LYS A 136 4.71 -7.30 -21.07
C LYS A 136 3.23 -7.65 -21.12
N ALA A 137 2.39 -6.63 -21.13
CA ALA A 137 0.97 -6.78 -21.44
C ALA A 137 0.76 -7.23 -22.88
#